data_AF-A0A1F9UKA9-F1
#
_entry.id   AF-A0A1F9UKA9-F1
#
_cell.length_a   1.000
_cell.length_b   1.000
_cell.length_c   1.000
_cell.angle_alpha   90.00
_cell.angle_beta   90.00
_cell.angle_gamma   90.00
#
_symmetry.space_group_name_H-M   'P 1'
#
loop_
_entity.id
_entity.type
_entity.pdbx_description
1 polymer ?
#
loop_
_entity_poly.entity_id
_entity_poly.type
_entity_poly.pdbx_seq_one_letter_code
_entity_poly.pdbx_strand_id
1 'polypeptide(L)'
;MRKWGVLGFCAALSAALNGQAFAEGLVIGGYVQGSYQVNLGKPKDGSGNPTGNQLRSFDASQDDDFSVNQVQLNALKAVGDDRYGYGVKLLFGRDAAGLGQGVFDVAVEEAYAMYSPEKLRKLTFTGGKFVTMEGVEIIESPLNLNITEGLLFGLAEAYTHVGAKAAYAISDKATVMAGVVNGWDVDDDNNRGKTLMGNVNLIPVDKVTANLHVMYGPEAADQTHQKRTSVDLVLGYSGIDKLSLNLQGNWGQDKQDTVTASTWKGVGLWAGYSASDYLNPGVRFEVFDDSNGGSRTGIVNSGGVGPTVKDITFTNKFKLTEKMFIRAEYRHDFSNAPAFQNKDGNTVRVQNTLGADWVVLF
;
A
#
# COMPACT_ATOMS: atom_id res chain seq x y z
N MET A 1 12.77 -18.14 -4.44
CA MET A 1 11.92 -17.80 -3.28
C MET A 1 12.74 -17.95 -2.00
N ARG A 2 13.14 -16.83 -1.39
CA ARG A 2 14.02 -16.82 -0.19
C ARG A 2 13.19 -16.46 1.05
N LYS A 3 13.68 -16.86 2.22
CA LYS A 3 13.01 -16.76 3.54
C LYS A 3 13.09 -15.30 4.02
N TRP A 4 11.98 -14.71 4.49
CA TRP A 4 11.91 -13.28 4.81
C TRP A 4 11.62 -13.05 6.30
N GLY A 5 12.60 -12.49 7.00
CA GLY A 5 12.39 -11.72 8.23
C GLY A 5 12.57 -10.22 7.93
N VAL A 6 12.40 -9.35 8.93
CA VAL A 6 12.46 -7.87 8.79
C VAL A 6 13.78 -7.36 8.16
N LEU A 7 14.90 -8.05 8.38
CA LEU A 7 16.19 -7.79 7.72
C LEU A 7 16.18 -8.09 6.21
N GLY A 8 15.27 -8.95 5.76
CA GLY A 8 15.11 -9.34 4.37
C GLY A 8 14.37 -8.31 3.53
N PHE A 9 13.58 -7.41 4.12
CA PHE A 9 12.72 -6.49 3.35
C PHE A 9 13.52 -5.42 2.61
N CYS A 10 14.52 -4.78 3.25
CA CYS A 10 15.39 -3.79 2.59
C CYS A 10 16.26 -4.40 1.47
N ALA A 11 16.83 -5.58 1.71
CA ALA A 11 17.64 -6.28 0.72
C ALA A 11 16.81 -6.88 -0.43
N ALA A 12 15.56 -7.28 -0.15
CA ALA A 12 14.61 -7.76 -1.17
C ALA A 12 14.10 -6.64 -2.05
N LEU A 13 13.74 -5.50 -1.46
CA LEU A 13 13.24 -4.34 -2.19
C LEU A 13 14.33 -3.79 -3.12
N SER A 14 15.55 -3.64 -2.59
CA SER A 14 16.73 -3.26 -3.36
C SER A 14 17.05 -4.27 -4.48
N ALA A 15 17.00 -5.59 -4.22
CA ALA A 15 17.23 -6.60 -5.23
C ALA A 15 16.08 -6.68 -6.27
N ALA A 16 14.83 -6.44 -5.87
CA ALA A 16 13.68 -6.41 -6.76
C ALA A 16 13.66 -5.15 -7.64
N LEU A 17 14.25 -4.05 -7.16
CA LEU A 17 14.44 -2.80 -7.91
C LEU A 17 15.81 -2.73 -8.62
N ASN A 18 16.59 -3.82 -8.64
CA ASN A 18 17.90 -3.90 -9.31
C ASN A 18 18.95 -2.86 -8.84
N GLY A 19 18.88 -2.42 -7.58
CA GLY A 19 19.81 -1.41 -7.07
C GLY A 19 21.27 -1.86 -7.10
N GLN A 20 22.16 -0.89 -7.33
CA GLN A 20 23.60 -1.12 -7.38
C GLN A 20 24.21 -1.07 -5.97
N ALA A 21 24.94 -2.13 -5.60
CA ALA A 21 25.65 -2.19 -4.33
C ALA A 21 26.96 -1.37 -4.37
N PHE A 22 27.20 -0.63 -3.29
CA PHE A 22 28.38 0.18 -3.05
C PHE A 22 29.13 -0.31 -1.79
N ALA A 23 30.23 0.37 -1.45
CA ALA A 23 31.00 0.08 -0.25
C ALA A 23 30.10 0.05 1.01
N GLU A 24 30.47 -0.77 1.99
CA GLU A 24 29.80 -0.87 3.29
C GLU A 24 28.33 -1.35 3.23
N GLY A 25 27.91 -1.97 2.13
CA GLY A 25 26.57 -2.57 2.00
C GLY A 25 25.46 -1.57 1.71
N LEU A 26 25.79 -0.35 1.31
CA LEU A 26 24.84 0.61 0.73
C LEU A 26 24.37 0.11 -0.63
N VAL A 27 23.07 0.23 -0.89
CA VAL A 27 22.49 0.07 -2.22
C VAL A 27 21.75 1.32 -2.63
N ILE A 28 22.01 1.79 -3.85
CA ILE A 28 21.26 2.89 -4.48
C ILE A 28 20.54 2.33 -5.70
N GLY A 29 19.27 2.66 -5.86
CA GLY A 29 18.48 2.27 -7.01
C GLY A 29 17.19 3.07 -7.10
N GLY A 30 16.30 2.61 -7.96
CA GLY A 30 15.03 3.27 -8.16
C GLY A 30 14.30 2.81 -9.40
N TYR A 31 13.28 3.58 -9.78
CA TYR A 31 12.55 3.37 -11.01
C TYR A 31 11.88 4.64 -11.52
N VAL A 32 11.53 4.63 -12.79
CA VAL A 32 10.63 5.58 -13.44
C VAL A 32 9.42 4.82 -13.95
N GLN A 33 8.23 5.33 -13.68
CA GLN A 33 6.97 4.85 -14.21
C GLN A 33 6.22 5.98 -14.89
N GLY A 34 5.66 5.68 -16.06
CA GLY A 34 4.62 6.49 -16.67
C GLY A 34 3.45 5.63 -17.15
N SER A 35 2.27 6.22 -17.19
CA SER A 35 1.03 5.55 -17.59
C SER A 35 0.23 6.38 -18.59
N TYR A 36 -0.71 5.70 -19.24
CA TYR A 36 -1.90 6.30 -19.81
C TYR A 36 -3.11 5.57 -19.25
N GLN A 37 -4.11 6.30 -18.78
CA GLN A 37 -5.32 5.72 -18.21
C GLN A 37 -6.57 6.43 -18.72
N VAL A 38 -7.64 5.67 -18.92
CA VAL A 38 -8.95 6.20 -19.33
C VAL A 38 -10.07 5.60 -18.49
N ASN A 39 -11.01 6.44 -18.07
CA ASN A 39 -12.26 6.04 -17.48
C ASN A 39 -13.35 6.01 -18.54
N LEU A 40 -13.89 4.82 -18.81
CA LEU A 40 -14.89 4.63 -19.85
C LEU A 40 -16.23 5.32 -19.51
N GLY A 41 -16.45 5.64 -18.23
CA GLY A 41 -17.62 6.37 -17.75
C GLY A 41 -17.54 7.89 -17.96
N LYS A 42 -16.35 8.44 -18.21
CA LYS A 42 -16.05 9.88 -18.32
C LYS A 42 -16.74 10.72 -17.22
N PRO A 43 -16.51 10.37 -15.95
CA PRO A 43 -17.31 10.85 -14.83
C PRO A 43 -17.24 12.37 -14.65
N LYS A 44 -18.38 12.96 -14.31
CA LYS A 44 -18.52 14.39 -14.00
C LYS A 44 -19.27 14.60 -12.68
N ASP A 45 -19.08 15.76 -12.06
CA ASP A 45 -19.93 16.24 -10.98
C ASP A 45 -21.28 16.78 -11.51
N GLY A 46 -22.20 17.13 -10.61
CA GLY A 46 -23.49 17.72 -10.97
C GLY A 46 -23.42 19.10 -11.63
N SER A 47 -22.24 19.73 -11.66
CA SER A 47 -21.95 20.98 -12.36
C SER A 47 -21.32 20.75 -13.74
N GLY A 48 -21.05 19.50 -14.11
CA GLY A 48 -20.43 19.11 -15.38
C GLY A 48 -18.89 19.15 -15.39
N ASN A 49 -18.23 19.30 -14.24
CA ASN A 49 -16.77 19.23 -14.15
C ASN A 49 -16.30 17.77 -14.09
N PRO A 50 -15.21 17.38 -14.77
CA PRO A 50 -14.65 16.04 -14.63
C PRO A 50 -14.23 15.74 -13.18
N THR A 51 -14.51 14.51 -12.73
CA THR A 51 -14.21 14.09 -11.34
C THR A 51 -13.22 12.94 -11.24
N GLY A 52 -12.72 12.43 -12.37
CA GLY A 52 -11.74 11.35 -12.41
C GLY A 52 -12.26 10.03 -11.83
N ASN A 53 -11.38 9.16 -11.35
CA ASN A 53 -11.72 7.83 -10.86
C ASN A 53 -12.07 7.86 -9.36
N GLN A 54 -13.35 7.67 -9.01
CA GLN A 54 -13.77 7.71 -7.59
C GLN A 54 -13.27 6.48 -6.81
N LEU A 55 -12.98 6.67 -5.52
CA LEU A 55 -12.48 5.63 -4.59
C LEU A 55 -11.15 4.99 -5.01
N ARG A 56 -10.25 5.82 -5.54
CA ARG A 56 -8.94 5.40 -6.07
C ARG A 56 -7.80 6.12 -5.37
N SER A 57 -6.69 5.41 -5.23
CA SER A 57 -5.43 5.94 -4.70
C SER A 57 -4.48 6.21 -5.85
N PHE A 58 -3.77 7.35 -5.79
CA PHE A 58 -2.79 7.83 -6.78
C PHE A 58 -3.32 8.17 -8.19
N ASP A 59 -4.30 7.44 -8.71
CA ASP A 59 -4.88 7.66 -10.03
C ASP A 59 -6.27 8.30 -10.01
N ALA A 60 -6.72 8.83 -8.86
CA ALA A 60 -8.05 9.42 -8.69
C ALA A 60 -8.38 10.54 -9.68
N SER A 61 -7.38 11.27 -10.16
CA SER A 61 -7.56 12.36 -11.12
C SER A 61 -7.14 11.99 -12.56
N GLN A 62 -6.73 10.74 -12.82
CA GLN A 62 -6.30 10.28 -14.15
C GLN A 62 -7.51 9.84 -14.99
N ASP A 63 -7.78 10.55 -16.08
CA ASP A 63 -8.78 10.18 -17.06
C ASP A 63 -8.44 10.80 -18.42
N ASP A 64 -8.15 9.95 -19.40
CA ASP A 64 -7.75 10.33 -20.75
C ASP A 64 -6.45 11.17 -20.76
N ASP A 65 -5.50 10.80 -19.90
CA ASP A 65 -4.23 11.51 -19.73
C ASP A 65 -3.00 10.59 -19.67
N PHE A 66 -1.88 11.12 -20.15
CA PHE A 66 -0.55 10.55 -19.89
C PHE A 66 -0.02 11.15 -18.59
N SER A 67 0.56 10.29 -17.75
CA SER A 67 1.13 10.69 -16.47
C SER A 67 2.55 10.16 -16.28
N VAL A 68 3.38 10.94 -15.59
CA VAL A 68 4.54 10.40 -14.87
C VAL A 68 4.05 10.12 -13.45
N ASN A 69 3.73 8.87 -13.18
CA ASN A 69 3.15 8.46 -11.90
C ASN A 69 4.18 8.59 -10.78
N GLN A 70 5.29 7.87 -10.95
CA GLN A 70 6.29 7.68 -9.92
C GLN A 70 7.69 7.71 -10.52
N VAL A 71 8.55 8.54 -9.93
CA VAL A 71 10.00 8.39 -10.02
C VAL A 71 10.49 8.18 -8.60
N GLN A 72 11.02 7.01 -8.29
CA GLN A 72 11.58 6.74 -6.97
C GLN A 72 13.11 6.73 -7.04
N LEU A 73 13.74 7.41 -6.08
CA LEU A 73 15.16 7.29 -5.78
C LEU A 73 15.32 6.74 -4.37
N ASN A 74 16.08 5.67 -4.22
CA ASN A 74 16.31 5.04 -2.93
C ASN A 74 17.80 4.84 -2.62
N ALA A 75 18.13 4.98 -1.34
CA ALA A 75 19.44 4.69 -0.76
C ALA A 75 19.22 3.90 0.53
N LEU A 76 19.58 2.61 0.50
CA LEU A 76 19.24 1.65 1.55
C LEU A 76 20.50 0.97 2.05
N LYS A 77 20.66 0.90 3.37
CA LYS A 77 21.70 0.12 4.04
C LYS A 77 21.05 -0.75 5.12
N ALA A 78 21.12 -2.06 4.95
CA ALA A 78 20.68 -3.00 5.97
C ALA A 78 21.62 -2.99 7.18
N VAL A 79 21.09 -3.40 8.35
CA VAL A 79 21.91 -3.61 9.54
C VAL A 79 22.84 -4.80 9.30
N GLY A 80 24.15 -4.55 9.29
CA GLY A 80 25.19 -5.56 9.13
C GLY A 80 25.98 -5.81 10.41
N ASP A 81 27.22 -6.26 10.25
CA ASP A 81 28.15 -6.48 11.36
C ASP A 81 28.52 -5.18 12.08
N ASP A 82 28.46 -4.05 11.38
CA ASP A 82 28.61 -2.69 11.91
C ASP A 82 27.41 -2.20 12.73
N ARG A 83 26.35 -3.01 12.84
CA ARG A 83 25.22 -2.86 13.77
C ARG A 83 24.27 -1.72 13.46
N TYR A 84 24.46 -0.99 12.37
CA TYR A 84 23.58 0.10 11.97
C TYR A 84 23.15 -0.02 10.51
N GLY A 85 22.02 0.62 10.20
CA GLY A 85 21.49 0.74 8.86
C GLY A 85 20.61 1.97 8.74
N TYR A 86 20.13 2.25 7.55
CA TYR A 86 19.23 3.36 7.27
C TYR A 86 18.51 3.13 5.95
N GLY A 87 17.44 3.87 5.73
CA GLY A 87 16.74 3.92 4.46
C GLY A 87 16.29 5.34 4.16
N VAL A 88 16.52 5.78 2.93
CA VAL A 88 15.95 7.00 2.38
C VAL A 88 15.30 6.65 1.05
N LYS A 89 14.03 7.03 0.89
CA LYS A 89 13.28 6.93 -0.36
C LYS A 89 12.61 8.26 -0.66
N LEU A 90 12.90 8.80 -1.83
CA LEU A 90 12.27 9.99 -2.36
C LEU A 90 11.39 9.58 -3.52
N LEU A 91 10.12 9.95 -3.45
CA LEU A 91 9.15 9.74 -4.51
C LEU A 91 8.86 11.07 -5.18
N PHE A 92 8.89 11.09 -6.50
CA PHE A 92 8.51 12.22 -7.32
C PHE A 92 7.39 11.83 -8.28
N GLY A 93 6.74 12.82 -8.87
CA GLY A 93 5.66 12.62 -9.82
C GLY A 93 4.29 12.72 -9.16
N ARG A 94 3.25 12.40 -9.92
CA ARG A 94 1.86 12.63 -9.51
C ARG A 94 1.53 11.99 -8.16
N ASP A 95 2.02 10.77 -7.95
CA ASP A 95 1.65 9.95 -6.79
C ASP A 95 2.28 10.48 -5.49
N ALA A 96 3.36 11.28 -5.59
CA ALA A 96 3.98 11.92 -4.44
C ALA A 96 3.01 12.87 -3.70
N ALA A 97 2.06 13.48 -4.42
CA ALA A 97 1.01 14.31 -3.80
C ALA A 97 0.08 13.50 -2.87
N GLY A 98 -0.02 12.18 -3.07
CA GLY A 98 -0.76 11.29 -2.17
C GLY A 98 -0.06 11.00 -0.84
N LEU A 99 1.24 11.32 -0.72
CA LEU A 99 2.08 11.00 0.43
C LEU A 99 2.52 12.22 1.26
N GLY A 100 2.20 13.45 0.85
CA GLY A 100 2.68 14.66 1.52
C GLY A 100 1.92 15.95 1.20
N GLN A 101 2.18 16.98 2.02
CA GLN A 101 1.62 18.34 1.91
C GLN A 101 2.72 19.32 1.43
N GLY A 102 3.18 19.18 0.19
CA GLY A 102 4.33 19.92 -0.34
C GLY A 102 4.00 20.79 -1.56
N VAL A 103 4.79 21.86 -1.78
CA VAL A 103 4.66 22.82 -2.91
C VAL A 103 5.31 22.29 -4.21
N PHE A 104 5.84 21.07 -4.18
CA PHE A 104 6.44 20.37 -5.32
C PHE A 104 5.99 18.91 -5.29
N ASP A 105 5.88 18.27 -6.46
CA ASP A 105 5.55 16.85 -6.66
C ASP A 105 6.68 15.93 -6.13
N VAL A 106 7.03 16.06 -4.86
CA VAL A 106 8.09 15.35 -4.15
C VAL A 106 7.62 14.98 -2.75
N ALA A 107 7.77 13.71 -2.40
CA ALA A 107 7.49 13.19 -1.08
C ALA A 107 8.73 12.47 -0.52
N VAL A 108 9.00 12.69 0.76
CA VAL A 108 9.84 11.78 1.54
C VAL A 108 8.97 10.59 1.90
N GLU A 109 9.11 9.50 1.15
CA GLU A 109 8.35 8.26 1.36
C GLU A 109 8.87 7.54 2.60
N GLU A 110 10.19 7.36 2.69
CA GLU A 110 10.88 6.82 3.86
C GLU A 110 12.13 7.62 4.19
N ALA A 111 12.38 7.80 5.49
CA ALA A 111 13.62 8.36 6.02
C ALA A 111 13.80 7.87 7.46
N TYR A 112 14.60 6.82 7.66
CA TYR A 112 14.79 6.21 8.97
C TYR A 112 16.22 5.72 9.20
N ALA A 113 16.57 5.58 10.48
CA ALA A 113 17.78 4.93 10.95
C ALA A 113 17.45 3.64 11.69
N MET A 114 18.40 2.69 11.65
CA MET A 114 18.30 1.40 12.31
C MET A 114 19.53 1.12 13.18
N TYR A 115 19.31 0.47 14.31
CA TYR A 115 20.37 0.03 15.20
C TYR A 115 20.06 -1.32 15.85
N SER A 116 21.03 -2.23 15.86
CA SER A 116 20.92 -3.52 16.54
C SER A 116 22.06 -3.69 17.56
N PRO A 117 21.80 -3.52 18.87
CA PRO A 117 22.83 -3.58 19.89
C PRO A 117 23.61 -4.90 19.87
N GLU A 118 24.91 -4.84 20.14
CA GLU A 118 25.80 -6.00 20.07
C GLU A 118 25.34 -7.18 20.95
N LYS A 119 24.83 -6.89 22.15
CA LYS A 119 24.33 -7.89 23.11
C LYS A 119 22.93 -8.41 22.77
N LEU A 120 22.21 -7.76 21.87
CA LEU A 120 20.82 -8.07 21.50
C LEU A 120 20.70 -8.21 19.98
N ARG A 121 21.53 -9.07 19.37
CA ARG A 121 21.65 -9.11 17.89
C ARG A 121 20.37 -9.47 17.14
N LYS A 122 19.40 -10.07 17.83
CA LYS A 122 18.07 -10.41 17.30
C LYS A 122 17.09 -9.24 17.36
N LEU A 123 17.43 -8.17 18.08
CA LEU A 123 16.61 -6.97 18.26
C LEU A 123 17.14 -5.85 17.36
N THR A 124 16.24 -5.24 16.59
CA THR A 124 16.54 -4.05 15.77
C THR A 124 15.59 -2.94 16.15
N PHE A 125 16.14 -1.77 16.45
CA PHE A 125 15.39 -0.54 16.64
C PHE A 125 15.39 0.25 15.36
N THR A 126 14.24 0.82 14.99
CA THR A 126 14.08 1.71 13.84
C THR A 126 13.38 2.98 14.30
N GLY A 127 13.87 4.13 13.85
CA GLY A 127 13.23 5.43 14.11
C GLY A 127 13.28 6.33 12.89
N GLY A 128 12.20 7.07 12.64
CA GLY A 128 12.02 7.95 11.49
C GLY A 128 10.66 7.76 10.81
N LYS A 129 10.59 8.09 9.51
CA LYS A 129 9.45 7.80 8.63
C LYS A 129 9.68 6.48 7.90
N PHE A 130 8.74 5.56 7.95
CA PHE A 130 8.80 4.24 7.31
C PHE A 130 7.44 3.81 6.78
N VAL A 131 7.42 2.98 5.74
CA VAL A 131 6.17 2.43 5.20
C VAL A 131 5.50 1.48 6.19
N THR A 132 4.19 1.30 6.02
CA THR A 132 3.38 0.34 6.78
C THR A 132 3.91 -1.10 6.66
N MET A 133 3.38 -1.98 7.51
CA MET A 133 3.55 -3.44 7.42
C MET A 133 2.23 -4.14 7.04
N GLU A 134 1.17 -3.36 6.81
CA GLU A 134 -0.10 -3.80 6.24
C GLU A 134 0.06 -3.99 4.72
N GLY A 135 -0.82 -4.75 4.09
CA GLY A 135 -0.95 -4.71 2.63
C GLY A 135 -0.31 -5.85 1.85
N VAL A 136 -1.02 -6.26 0.79
CA VAL A 136 -0.41 -6.99 -0.34
C VAL A 136 0.18 -6.01 -1.34
N GLU A 137 -0.54 -4.92 -1.60
CA GLU A 137 -0.11 -3.83 -2.47
C GLU A 137 0.70 -2.81 -1.66
N ILE A 138 1.66 -2.17 -2.31
CA ILE A 138 2.60 -1.24 -1.69
C ILE A 138 2.75 0.02 -2.55
N ILE A 139 3.45 1.03 -2.05
CA ILE A 139 3.65 2.29 -2.80
C ILE A 139 4.42 2.04 -4.10
N GLU A 140 5.39 1.12 -4.09
CA GLU A 140 6.20 0.82 -5.26
C GLU A 140 5.44 0.02 -6.33
N SER A 141 4.84 0.75 -7.27
CA SER A 141 4.07 0.17 -8.37
C SER A 141 4.76 -0.99 -9.12
N PRO A 142 6.10 -1.00 -9.34
CA PRO A 142 6.76 -2.12 -10.01
C PRO A 142 6.70 -3.46 -9.28
N LEU A 143 6.44 -3.41 -7.97
CA LEU A 143 6.32 -4.58 -7.09
C LEU A 143 4.88 -5.07 -6.96
N ASN A 144 3.91 -4.26 -7.37
CA ASN A 144 2.51 -4.64 -7.42
C ASN A 144 2.20 -5.49 -8.66
N LEU A 145 1.22 -6.37 -8.51
CA LEU A 145 0.69 -7.17 -9.62
C LEU A 145 0.03 -6.27 -10.68
N ASN A 146 -0.58 -5.19 -10.21
CA ASN A 146 -1.48 -4.31 -10.93
C ASN A 146 -0.88 -2.92 -11.15
N ILE A 147 -1.35 -2.22 -12.18
CA ILE A 147 -0.97 -0.83 -12.43
C ILE A 147 -1.58 0.06 -11.35
N THR A 148 -2.84 -0.20 -11.01
CA THR A 148 -3.63 0.66 -10.14
C THR A 148 -3.91 -0.01 -8.80
N GLU A 149 -3.82 0.75 -7.72
CA GLU A 149 -3.95 0.20 -6.38
C GLU A 149 -5.38 -0.11 -5.99
N GLY A 150 -5.53 -1.15 -5.19
CA GLY A 150 -6.78 -1.75 -4.76
C GLY A 150 -7.63 -0.91 -3.84
N LEU A 151 -8.84 -1.41 -3.59
CA LEU A 151 -9.71 -0.84 -2.58
C LEU A 151 -9.09 -0.97 -1.19
N LEU A 152 -8.44 -2.11 -0.88
CA LEU A 152 -7.83 -2.30 0.43
C LEU A 152 -6.63 -1.38 0.64
N PHE A 153 -5.81 -1.18 -0.41
CA PHE A 153 -4.73 -0.20 -0.39
C PHE A 153 -5.22 1.20 0.00
N GLY A 154 -6.24 1.71 -0.68
CA GLY A 154 -6.72 3.07 -0.44
C GLY A 154 -7.58 3.26 0.81
N LEU A 155 -8.33 2.23 1.23
CA LEU A 155 -9.38 2.39 2.24
C LEU A 155 -9.07 1.66 3.55
N ALA A 156 -8.20 0.66 3.54
CA ALA A 156 -8.06 -0.32 4.61
C ALA A 156 -6.65 -0.45 5.20
N GLU A 157 -5.67 0.29 4.67
CA GLU A 157 -4.29 0.34 5.18
C GLU A 157 -3.70 1.76 5.22
N ALA A 158 -2.75 1.97 6.12
CA ALA A 158 -1.91 3.16 6.12
C ALA A 158 -0.81 3.00 5.07
N TYR A 159 -0.32 4.10 4.49
CA TYR A 159 0.86 4.08 3.62
C TYR A 159 2.15 4.18 4.42
N THR A 160 2.21 5.13 5.36
CA THR A 160 3.43 5.44 6.10
C THR A 160 3.17 5.76 7.57
N HIS A 161 4.23 5.65 8.37
CA HIS A 161 4.24 6.07 9.75
C HIS A 161 5.50 6.87 10.07
N VAL A 162 5.34 7.86 10.95
CA VAL A 162 6.45 8.54 11.62
C VAL A 162 6.48 8.10 13.09
N GLY A 163 7.62 7.58 13.54
CA GLY A 163 7.79 7.17 14.93
C GLY A 163 8.98 6.24 15.15
N ALA A 164 8.81 5.30 16.08
CA ALA A 164 9.83 4.30 16.39
C ALA A 164 9.23 2.91 16.59
N LYS A 165 9.98 1.88 16.18
CA LYS A 165 9.62 0.47 16.34
C LYS A 165 10.82 -0.37 16.77
N ALA A 166 10.54 -1.49 17.42
CA ALA A 166 11.51 -2.50 17.76
C ALA A 166 11.04 -3.86 17.23
N ALA A 167 11.90 -4.55 16.48
CA ALA A 167 11.62 -5.86 15.90
C ALA A 167 12.56 -6.92 16.47
N TYR A 168 12.01 -8.05 16.92
CA TYR A 168 12.75 -9.18 17.48
C TYR A 168 12.60 -10.43 16.59
N ALA A 169 13.72 -10.88 16.01
CA ALA A 169 13.81 -12.11 15.24
C ALA A 169 13.83 -13.32 16.19
N ILE A 170 12.66 -13.94 16.41
CA ILE A 170 12.52 -15.16 17.23
C ILE A 170 13.32 -16.29 16.60
N SER A 171 13.15 -16.47 15.28
CA SER A 171 13.84 -17.45 14.44
C SER A 171 13.88 -16.98 12.98
N ASP A 172 14.46 -17.78 12.10
CA ASP A 172 14.44 -17.55 10.64
C ASP A 172 13.03 -17.61 10.02
N LYS A 173 12.03 -18.07 10.78
CA LYS A 173 10.63 -18.22 10.35
C LYS A 173 9.66 -17.32 11.11
N ALA A 174 10.12 -16.57 12.11
CA ALA A 174 9.22 -15.81 12.98
C ALA A 174 9.88 -14.51 13.48
N THR A 175 9.19 -13.40 13.29
CA THR A 175 9.57 -12.08 13.81
C THR A 175 8.36 -11.41 14.43
N VAL A 176 8.57 -10.75 15.57
CA VAL A 176 7.57 -9.90 16.22
C VAL A 176 8.08 -8.48 16.29
N MET A 177 7.18 -7.51 16.18
CA MET A 177 7.51 -6.09 16.25
C MET A 177 6.44 -5.34 17.03
N ALA A 178 6.88 -4.32 17.76
CA ALA A 178 6.01 -3.33 18.38
C ALA A 178 6.56 -1.94 18.12
N GLY A 179 5.69 -0.94 18.05
CA GLY A 179 6.06 0.44 17.80
C GLY A 179 5.07 1.44 18.35
N VAL A 180 5.52 2.69 18.35
CA VAL A 180 4.75 3.88 18.73
C VAL A 180 4.96 4.92 17.62
N VAL A 181 3.87 5.38 17.03
CA VAL A 181 3.86 6.27 15.87
C VAL A 181 2.88 7.42 16.07
N ASN A 182 2.98 8.45 15.23
CA ASN A 182 2.07 9.59 15.25
C ASN A 182 0.62 9.17 14.95
N GLY A 183 0.41 8.32 13.95
CA GLY A 183 -0.91 7.84 13.54
C GLY A 183 -0.89 7.11 12.19
N TRP A 184 -2.06 6.98 11.58
CA TRP A 184 -2.32 6.51 10.23
C TRP A 184 -2.06 7.65 9.23
N ASP A 185 -0.96 7.58 8.49
CA ASP A 185 -0.56 8.59 7.50
C ASP A 185 -0.40 10.01 8.07
N VAL A 186 0.06 10.12 9.32
CA VAL A 186 0.30 11.39 10.02
C VAL A 186 1.80 11.70 10.06
N ASP A 187 2.24 12.64 9.22
CA ASP A 187 3.61 13.14 9.18
C ASP A 187 3.90 14.15 10.30
N ASP A 188 3.20 15.29 10.28
CA ASP A 188 3.25 16.32 11.32
C ASP A 188 2.07 16.16 12.27
N ASP A 189 2.37 15.77 13.51
CA ASP A 189 1.35 15.49 14.50
C ASP A 189 0.85 16.79 15.16
N ASN A 190 -0.45 17.09 15.00
CA ASN A 190 -1.14 18.13 15.77
C ASN A 190 -1.73 17.58 17.09
N ASN A 191 -1.65 16.27 17.34
CA ASN A 191 -2.20 15.58 18.50
C ASN A 191 -1.08 15.22 19.52
N ARG A 192 -1.40 15.23 20.82
CA ARG A 192 -0.49 14.71 21.85
C ARG A 192 -0.59 13.18 22.00
N GLY A 193 -1.64 12.58 21.45
CA GLY A 193 -1.82 11.13 21.39
C GLY A 193 -0.78 10.44 20.50
N LYS A 194 -0.55 9.14 20.72
CA LYS A 194 0.29 8.32 19.84
C LYS A 194 -0.42 7.02 19.56
N THR A 195 -0.23 6.48 18.37
CA THR A 195 -0.76 5.19 17.95
C THR A 195 0.23 4.08 18.25
N LEU A 196 -0.25 3.02 18.89
CA LEU A 196 0.50 1.80 19.12
C LEU A 196 0.34 0.90 17.90
N MET A 197 1.43 0.25 17.52
CA MET A 197 1.43 -0.72 16.43
C MET A 197 2.10 -2.03 16.89
N GLY A 198 1.58 -3.14 16.39
CA GLY A 198 2.11 -4.48 16.61
C GLY A 198 2.13 -5.25 15.30
N ASN A 199 3.12 -6.10 15.11
CA ASN A 199 3.21 -6.91 13.91
C ASN A 199 3.86 -8.27 14.19
N VAL A 200 3.36 -9.30 13.51
CA VAL A 200 3.89 -10.66 13.56
C VAL A 200 4.05 -11.18 12.14
N ASN A 201 5.29 -11.52 11.78
CA ASN A 201 5.62 -12.15 10.50
C ASN A 201 6.00 -13.62 10.74
N LEU A 202 5.39 -14.53 9.98
CA LEU A 202 5.56 -15.97 10.13
C LEU A 202 5.71 -16.70 8.78
N ILE A 203 6.49 -17.77 8.81
CA ILE A 203 6.51 -18.84 7.81
C ILE A 203 5.97 -20.10 8.52
N PRO A 204 4.64 -20.25 8.67
CA PRO A 204 4.05 -21.32 9.46
C PRO A 204 4.39 -22.70 8.89
N VAL A 205 4.41 -22.83 7.57
CA VAL A 205 4.85 -24.00 6.82
C VAL A 205 5.60 -23.56 5.57
N ASP A 206 6.33 -24.49 4.95
CA ASP A 206 7.09 -24.16 3.75
C ASP A 206 6.19 -23.61 2.65
N LYS A 207 6.64 -22.51 2.01
CA LYS A 207 5.96 -21.78 0.92
C LYS A 207 4.68 -21.03 1.32
N VAL A 208 4.33 -20.99 2.60
CA VAL A 208 3.27 -20.12 3.16
C VAL A 208 3.91 -19.02 3.99
N THR A 209 3.52 -17.78 3.76
CA THR A 209 3.85 -16.62 4.59
C THR A 209 2.59 -16.05 5.23
N ALA A 210 2.72 -15.51 6.44
CA ALA A 210 1.65 -14.79 7.12
C ALA A 210 2.21 -13.52 7.77
N ASN A 211 1.55 -12.39 7.58
CA ASN A 211 1.79 -11.14 8.27
C ASN A 211 0.48 -10.74 8.96
N LEU A 212 0.52 -10.54 10.27
CA LEU A 212 -0.56 -9.93 11.03
C LEU A 212 -0.08 -8.58 11.55
N HIS A 213 -0.76 -7.50 11.16
CA HIS A 213 -0.52 -6.16 11.66
C HIS A 213 -1.74 -5.66 12.45
N VAL A 214 -1.48 -4.89 13.51
CA VAL A 214 -2.50 -4.29 14.37
C VAL A 214 -2.10 -2.88 14.73
N MET A 215 -3.01 -1.92 14.59
CA MET A 215 -2.86 -0.56 15.11
C MET A 215 -3.96 -0.23 16.12
N TYR A 216 -3.59 0.56 17.13
CA TYR A 216 -4.53 1.10 18.12
C TYR A 216 -4.08 2.46 18.61
N GLY A 217 -4.89 3.49 18.36
CA GLY A 217 -4.56 4.83 18.81
C GLY A 217 -5.53 5.90 18.32
N PRO A 218 -5.27 7.15 18.72
CA PRO A 218 -6.08 8.28 18.31
C PRO A 218 -5.74 8.73 16.88
N GLU A 219 -6.77 8.83 16.02
CA GLU A 219 -6.60 9.19 14.61
C GLU A 219 -7.34 10.49 14.22
N ALA A 220 -8.11 11.07 15.15
CA ALA A 220 -8.74 12.36 14.97
C ALA A 220 -7.84 13.49 15.51
N ALA A 221 -7.67 14.55 14.72
CA ALA A 221 -6.90 15.73 15.11
C ALA A 221 -7.40 16.31 16.44
N ASP A 222 -6.48 16.70 17.31
CA ASP A 222 -6.75 17.29 18.64
C ASP A 222 -7.66 16.46 19.58
N GLN A 223 -7.88 15.18 19.29
CA GLN A 223 -8.74 14.30 20.07
C GLN A 223 -7.98 13.04 20.50
N THR A 224 -7.75 12.89 21.81
CA THR A 224 -7.02 11.74 22.37
C THR A 224 -7.94 10.58 22.78
N HIS A 225 -9.26 10.80 22.73
CA HIS A 225 -10.28 9.85 23.19
C HIS A 225 -10.92 9.05 22.05
N GLN A 226 -10.97 9.60 20.83
CA GLN A 226 -11.45 8.90 19.65
C GLN A 226 -10.36 7.98 19.13
N LYS A 227 -10.61 6.68 19.08
CA LYS A 227 -9.59 5.69 18.78
C LYS A 227 -9.96 4.85 17.58
N ARG A 228 -8.99 4.64 16.70
CA ARG A 228 -9.04 3.59 15.69
C ARG A 228 -8.43 2.31 16.24
N THR A 229 -9.05 1.20 15.92
CA THR A 229 -8.39 -0.11 15.89
C THR A 229 -8.36 -0.59 14.45
N SER A 230 -7.21 -1.02 13.96
CA SER A 230 -7.11 -1.75 12.68
C SER A 230 -6.43 -3.09 12.89
N VAL A 231 -6.83 -4.06 12.10
CA VAL A 231 -6.21 -5.38 11.99
C VAL A 231 -6.10 -5.71 10.51
N ASP A 232 -4.91 -6.06 10.07
CA ASP A 232 -4.61 -6.51 8.71
C ASP A 232 -3.92 -7.87 8.77
N LEU A 233 -4.41 -8.82 7.98
CA LEU A 233 -3.82 -10.14 7.81
C LEU A 233 -3.52 -10.38 6.34
N VAL A 234 -2.25 -10.56 6.02
CA VAL A 234 -1.78 -10.97 4.68
C VAL A 234 -1.27 -12.40 4.73
N LEU A 235 -1.79 -13.25 3.84
CA LEU A 235 -1.32 -14.60 3.62
C LEU A 235 -0.76 -14.72 2.20
N GLY A 236 0.46 -15.24 2.07
CA GLY A 236 1.08 -15.53 0.79
C GLY A 236 1.25 -17.03 0.59
N TYR A 237 1.02 -17.52 -0.63
CA TYR A 237 1.28 -18.90 -1.02
C TYR A 237 2.01 -18.98 -2.35
N SER A 238 3.07 -19.80 -2.35
CA SER A 238 3.95 -20.00 -3.50
C SER A 238 4.25 -21.48 -3.75
N GLY A 239 3.30 -22.35 -3.39
CA GLY A 239 3.43 -23.80 -3.49
C GLY A 239 3.44 -24.35 -4.90
N ILE A 240 2.84 -23.62 -5.83
CA ILE A 240 2.61 -24.02 -7.22
C ILE A 240 3.61 -23.30 -8.12
N ASP A 241 4.23 -24.04 -9.03
CA ASP A 241 5.24 -23.47 -9.94
C ASP A 241 4.64 -22.31 -10.75
N LYS A 242 5.40 -21.21 -10.85
CA LYS A 242 5.06 -19.95 -11.54
C LYS A 242 3.82 -19.20 -11.04
N LEU A 243 3.09 -19.72 -10.05
CA LEU A 243 1.90 -19.09 -9.48
C LEU A 243 2.22 -18.43 -8.13
N SER A 244 1.88 -17.15 -8.02
CA SER A 244 1.84 -16.42 -6.75
C SER A 244 0.39 -16.18 -6.35
N LEU A 245 0.04 -16.55 -5.11
CA LEU A 245 -1.27 -16.25 -4.53
C LEU A 245 -1.08 -15.41 -3.27
N ASN A 246 -1.85 -14.33 -3.13
CA ASN A 246 -1.93 -13.57 -1.88
C ASN A 246 -3.40 -13.36 -1.49
N LEU A 247 -3.68 -13.43 -0.20
CA LEU A 247 -4.96 -13.09 0.41
C LEU A 247 -4.71 -11.99 1.44
N GLN A 248 -5.53 -10.95 1.43
CA GLN A 248 -5.54 -9.91 2.46
C GLN A 248 -6.91 -9.88 3.13
N GLY A 249 -6.94 -9.66 4.44
CA GLY A 249 -8.16 -9.43 5.18
C GLY A 249 -7.98 -8.31 6.19
N ASN A 250 -8.90 -7.35 6.18
CA ASN A 250 -8.85 -6.16 7.02
C ASN A 250 -10.10 -6.08 7.89
N TRP A 251 -9.93 -5.57 9.10
CA TRP A 251 -11.03 -5.11 9.93
C TRP A 251 -10.59 -3.85 10.67
N GLY A 252 -11.47 -2.87 10.76
CA GLY A 252 -11.22 -1.71 11.58
C GLY A 252 -12.48 -1.10 12.17
N GLN A 253 -12.24 -0.31 13.22
CA GLN A 253 -13.26 0.39 13.96
C GLN A 253 -12.78 1.77 14.36
N ASP A 254 -13.58 2.77 14.04
CA ASP A 254 -13.42 4.15 14.53
C ASP A 254 -14.41 4.39 15.67
N LYS A 255 -13.88 4.51 16.89
CA LYS A 255 -14.70 4.81 18.07
C LYS A 255 -14.73 6.32 18.30
N GLN A 256 -15.93 6.90 18.30
CA GLN A 256 -16.18 8.28 18.71
C GLN A 256 -16.90 8.33 20.07
N ASP A 257 -16.71 9.41 20.83
CA ASP A 257 -17.15 9.48 22.24
C ASP A 257 -18.68 9.49 22.42
N THR A 258 -19.44 9.97 21.43
CA THR A 258 -20.89 10.22 21.55
C THR A 258 -21.74 9.54 20.48
N VAL A 259 -21.14 8.81 19.55
CA VAL A 259 -21.80 8.16 18.41
C VAL A 259 -21.45 6.67 18.38
N THR A 260 -22.33 5.83 17.81
CA THR A 260 -22.03 4.43 17.52
C THR A 260 -20.75 4.33 16.70
N ALA A 261 -19.84 3.42 17.09
CA ALA A 261 -18.58 3.24 16.40
C ALA A 261 -18.80 2.84 14.93
N SER A 262 -18.07 3.49 14.02
CA SER A 262 -18.04 3.08 12.62
C SER A 262 -17.15 1.86 12.48
N THR A 263 -17.55 0.89 11.66
CA THR A 263 -16.73 -0.30 11.40
C THR A 263 -16.66 -0.58 9.92
N TRP A 264 -15.49 -1.00 9.49
CA TRP A 264 -15.21 -1.40 8.12
C TRP A 264 -14.45 -2.71 8.10
N LYS A 265 -14.56 -3.43 6.99
CA LYS A 265 -13.82 -4.67 6.78
C LYS A 265 -13.61 -4.89 5.29
N GLY A 266 -12.55 -5.61 4.96
CA GLY A 266 -12.25 -5.93 3.58
C GLY A 266 -11.59 -7.28 3.42
N VAL A 267 -11.68 -7.82 2.21
CA VAL A 267 -10.97 -9.03 1.81
C VAL A 267 -10.58 -8.94 0.34
N GLY A 268 -9.35 -9.34 0.04
CA GLY A 268 -8.79 -9.29 -1.30
C GLY A 268 -8.04 -10.56 -1.65
N LEU A 269 -8.08 -10.94 -2.93
CA LEU A 269 -7.31 -12.06 -3.48
C LEU A 269 -6.53 -11.57 -4.71
N TRP A 270 -5.24 -11.86 -4.74
CA TRP A 270 -4.34 -11.62 -5.87
C TRP A 270 -3.81 -12.95 -6.37
N ALA A 271 -3.86 -13.17 -7.69
CA ALA A 271 -3.27 -14.32 -8.33
C ALA A 271 -2.48 -13.88 -9.57
N GLY A 272 -1.19 -14.18 -9.60
CA GLY A 272 -0.28 -13.87 -10.71
C GLY A 272 0.40 -15.12 -11.24
N TYR A 273 0.51 -15.26 -12.56
CA TYR A 273 1.15 -16.40 -13.20
C TYR A 273 2.26 -15.97 -14.15
N SER A 274 3.49 -16.45 -13.91
CA SER A 274 4.66 -16.10 -14.72
C SER A 274 4.86 -17.07 -15.89
N ALA A 275 4.04 -16.97 -16.93
CA ALA A 275 4.05 -17.96 -18.02
C ALA A 275 5.29 -17.84 -18.93
N SER A 276 5.62 -16.61 -19.35
CA SER A 276 6.72 -16.27 -20.27
C SER A 276 7.13 -14.79 -20.12
N ASP A 277 8.01 -14.27 -20.97
CA ASP A 277 8.33 -12.83 -20.95
C ASP A 277 7.16 -11.95 -21.42
N TYR A 278 6.29 -12.45 -22.30
CA TYR A 278 5.18 -11.65 -22.86
C TYR A 278 3.82 -11.91 -22.20
N LEU A 279 3.64 -13.09 -21.60
CA LEU A 279 2.38 -13.49 -20.97
C LEU A 279 2.62 -13.72 -19.48
N ASN A 280 2.32 -12.71 -18.68
CA ASN A 280 2.35 -12.78 -17.21
C ASN A 280 1.02 -12.22 -16.67
N PRO A 281 -0.08 -12.99 -16.78
CA PRO A 281 -1.38 -12.53 -16.35
C PRO A 281 -1.49 -12.45 -14.83
N GLY A 282 -2.23 -11.45 -14.37
CA GLY A 282 -2.61 -11.20 -13.00
C GLY A 282 -4.11 -10.90 -12.90
N VAL A 283 -4.71 -11.34 -11.81
CA VAL A 283 -6.08 -10.97 -11.43
C VAL A 283 -6.09 -10.57 -9.97
N ARG A 284 -6.80 -9.47 -9.66
CA ARG A 284 -7.17 -9.07 -8.31
C ARG A 284 -8.68 -9.06 -8.18
N PHE A 285 -9.19 -9.48 -7.04
CA PHE A 285 -10.58 -9.26 -6.65
C PHE A 285 -10.66 -8.83 -5.21
N GLU A 286 -11.34 -7.72 -4.93
CA GLU A 286 -11.50 -7.19 -3.58
C GLU A 286 -12.96 -6.88 -3.26
N VAL A 287 -13.30 -6.97 -1.98
CA VAL A 287 -14.56 -6.54 -1.40
C VAL A 287 -14.25 -5.72 -0.16
N PHE A 288 -14.80 -4.52 -0.10
CA PHE A 288 -14.70 -3.62 1.04
C PHE A 288 -16.10 -3.21 1.52
N ASP A 289 -16.43 -3.53 2.77
CA ASP A 289 -17.71 -3.25 3.41
C ASP A 289 -17.53 -2.13 4.42
N ASP A 290 -18.14 -0.98 4.13
CA ASP A 290 -18.16 0.23 4.95
C ASP A 290 -19.60 0.58 5.37
N SER A 291 -20.47 -0.44 5.44
CA SER A 291 -21.91 -0.22 5.65
C SER A 291 -22.27 0.34 7.02
N ASN A 292 -21.42 0.16 8.02
CA ASN A 292 -21.65 0.69 9.37
C ASN A 292 -20.94 2.04 9.56
N GLY A 293 -21.48 3.10 8.94
CA GLY A 293 -21.04 4.48 9.15
C GLY A 293 -20.29 5.13 8.00
N GLY A 294 -19.86 4.39 6.97
CA GLY A 294 -19.25 4.96 5.77
C GLY A 294 -17.96 5.76 6.02
N SER A 295 -17.21 5.46 7.09
CA SER A 295 -16.10 6.32 7.54
C SER A 295 -14.86 6.26 6.64
N ARG A 296 -14.75 5.26 5.77
CA ARG A 296 -13.59 5.08 4.89
C ARG A 296 -13.88 5.50 3.47
N THR A 297 -15.07 5.18 2.97
CA THR A 297 -15.55 5.61 1.65
C THR A 297 -16.04 7.05 1.64
N GLY A 298 -16.42 7.61 2.80
CA GLY A 298 -17.03 8.94 2.91
C GLY A 298 -18.45 9.02 2.35
N ILE A 299 -19.05 7.88 2.00
CA ILE A 299 -20.37 7.80 1.37
C ILE A 299 -21.35 7.22 2.38
N VAL A 300 -22.42 7.95 2.67
CA VAL A 300 -23.52 7.50 3.52
C VAL A 300 -24.86 7.88 2.92
N ASN A 301 -25.84 6.98 3.01
CA ASN A 301 -27.21 7.31 2.67
C ASN A 301 -27.92 8.05 3.83
N SER A 302 -29.17 8.47 3.62
CA SER A 302 -29.96 9.18 4.65
C SER A 302 -30.20 8.38 5.94
N GLY A 303 -29.98 7.07 5.93
CA GLY A 303 -30.04 6.21 7.11
C GLY A 303 -28.70 6.00 7.81
N GLY A 304 -27.63 6.69 7.39
CA GLY A 304 -26.28 6.54 7.95
C GLY A 304 -25.55 5.25 7.53
N VAL A 305 -26.03 4.59 6.47
CA VAL A 305 -25.46 3.32 5.99
C VAL A 305 -24.57 3.60 4.78
N GLY A 306 -23.32 3.15 4.85
CA GLY A 306 -22.35 3.24 3.76
C GLY A 306 -22.46 2.10 2.74
N PRO A 307 -21.66 2.14 1.65
CA PRO A 307 -21.66 1.13 0.62
C PRO A 307 -20.80 -0.10 0.98
N THR A 308 -21.05 -1.19 0.25
CA THR A 308 -20.07 -2.25 0.04
C THR A 308 -19.56 -2.12 -1.40
N VAL A 309 -18.28 -1.82 -1.55
CA VAL A 309 -17.61 -1.58 -2.84
C VAL A 309 -16.71 -2.77 -3.15
N LYS A 310 -16.54 -3.05 -4.43
CA LYS A 310 -15.79 -4.20 -4.94
C LYS A 310 -15.04 -3.78 -6.18
N ASP A 311 -13.93 -4.45 -6.46
CA ASP A 311 -13.26 -4.34 -7.74
C ASP A 311 -12.75 -5.69 -8.23
N ILE A 312 -12.61 -5.77 -9.55
CA ILE A 312 -11.89 -6.83 -10.23
C ILE A 312 -10.95 -6.22 -11.25
N THR A 313 -9.73 -6.73 -11.30
CA THR A 313 -8.73 -6.31 -12.30
C THR A 313 -8.22 -7.50 -13.09
N PHE A 314 -7.86 -7.23 -14.34
CA PHE A 314 -7.13 -8.15 -15.18
C PHE A 314 -5.94 -7.40 -15.76
N THR A 315 -4.75 -7.90 -15.46
CA THR A 315 -3.50 -7.24 -15.85
C THR A 315 -2.62 -8.25 -16.55
N ASN A 316 -1.93 -7.82 -17.60
CA ASN A 316 -0.85 -8.61 -18.16
C ASN A 316 0.43 -7.78 -18.21
N LYS A 317 1.50 -8.35 -17.66
CA LYS A 317 2.84 -7.77 -17.70
C LYS A 317 3.66 -8.36 -18.85
N PHE A 318 4.24 -7.49 -19.65
CA PHE A 318 5.15 -7.82 -20.74
C PHE A 318 6.55 -7.34 -20.36
N LYS A 319 7.46 -8.28 -20.06
CA LYS A 319 8.87 -8.02 -19.79
C LYS A 319 9.57 -7.77 -21.12
N LEU A 320 10.14 -6.58 -21.27
CA LEU A 320 10.90 -6.18 -22.46
C LEU A 320 12.39 -6.47 -22.26
N THR A 321 12.88 -6.19 -21.05
CA THR A 321 14.24 -6.52 -20.57
C THR A 321 14.17 -6.90 -19.09
N GLU A 322 15.31 -7.23 -18.47
CA GLU A 322 15.37 -7.44 -17.02
C GLU A 322 15.05 -6.17 -16.21
N LYS A 323 15.24 -4.99 -16.81
CA LYS A 323 15.03 -3.68 -16.18
C LYS A 323 13.85 -2.90 -16.75
N MET A 324 13.15 -3.42 -17.76
CA MET A 324 12.05 -2.71 -18.42
C MET A 324 10.87 -3.63 -18.69
N PHE A 325 9.68 -3.16 -18.37
CA PHE A 325 8.44 -3.85 -18.70
C PHE A 325 7.32 -2.85 -18.95
N ILE A 326 6.26 -3.34 -19.58
CA ILE A 326 4.98 -2.65 -19.71
C ILE A 326 3.88 -3.51 -19.10
N ARG A 327 2.80 -2.89 -18.63
CA ARG A 327 1.57 -3.59 -18.25
C ARG A 327 0.39 -3.02 -19.02
N ALA A 328 -0.60 -3.86 -19.23
CA ALA A 328 -1.93 -3.45 -19.67
C ALA A 328 -2.94 -3.98 -18.64
N GLU A 329 -3.88 -3.12 -18.23
CA GLU A 329 -4.84 -3.40 -17.19
C GLU A 329 -6.25 -2.99 -17.62
N TYR A 330 -7.21 -3.85 -17.30
CA TYR A 330 -8.63 -3.50 -17.23
C TYR A 330 -9.08 -3.63 -15.78
N ARG A 331 -9.82 -2.64 -15.29
CA ARG A 331 -10.44 -2.66 -13.97
C ARG A 331 -11.92 -2.33 -14.04
N HIS A 332 -12.69 -3.06 -13.25
CA HIS A 332 -14.12 -2.87 -13.04
C HIS A 332 -14.40 -2.68 -11.56
N ASP A 333 -14.81 -1.48 -11.18
CA ASP A 333 -15.27 -1.14 -9.83
C ASP A 333 -16.81 -1.20 -9.78
N PHE A 334 -17.38 -1.78 -8.72
CA PHE A 334 -18.82 -1.91 -8.56
C PHE A 334 -19.27 -1.88 -7.10
N SER A 335 -20.49 -1.41 -6.85
CA SER A 335 -21.02 -1.19 -5.50
C SER A 335 -22.49 -1.58 -5.36
N ASN A 336 -22.90 -1.94 -4.14
CA ASN A 336 -24.31 -2.20 -3.83
C ASN A 336 -25.18 -0.91 -3.76
N ALA A 337 -24.54 0.25 -3.64
CA ALA A 337 -25.14 1.57 -3.63
C ALA A 337 -24.40 2.51 -4.61
N PRO A 338 -25.01 3.63 -5.05
CA PRO A 338 -24.31 4.59 -5.89
C PRO A 338 -23.06 5.11 -5.19
N ALA A 339 -21.89 4.93 -5.83
CA ALA A 339 -20.59 5.29 -5.27
C ALA A 339 -19.65 5.95 -6.31
N PHE A 340 -20.04 5.93 -7.58
CA PHE A 340 -19.28 6.50 -8.69
C PHE A 340 -20.14 7.50 -9.44
N GLN A 341 -19.55 8.19 -10.41
CA GLN A 341 -20.27 9.14 -11.28
C GLN A 341 -20.20 8.71 -12.74
N ASN A 342 -21.14 9.21 -13.55
CA ASN A 342 -21.10 9.06 -15.01
C ASN A 342 -20.94 10.42 -15.70
N LYS A 343 -20.81 10.39 -17.03
CA LYS A 343 -20.70 11.58 -17.89
C LYS A 343 -21.81 12.61 -17.79
N ASP A 344 -22.95 12.26 -17.21
CA ASP A 344 -24.11 13.13 -17.06
C ASP A 344 -24.20 13.73 -15.64
N GLY A 345 -23.21 13.49 -14.78
CA GLY A 345 -23.21 13.96 -13.39
C GLY A 345 -24.02 13.09 -12.43
N ASN A 346 -24.61 11.99 -12.92
CA ASN A 346 -25.44 11.11 -12.11
C ASN A 346 -24.57 10.14 -11.32
N THR A 347 -24.99 9.86 -10.08
CA THR A 347 -24.36 8.80 -9.29
C THR A 347 -24.78 7.42 -9.82
N VAL A 348 -23.79 6.55 -9.99
CA VAL A 348 -23.94 5.20 -10.53
C VAL A 348 -23.21 4.19 -9.65
N ARG A 349 -23.47 2.91 -9.92
CA ARG A 349 -22.95 1.79 -9.12
C ARG A 349 -21.72 1.11 -9.72
N VAL A 350 -21.24 1.59 -10.87
CA VAL A 350 -20.12 0.98 -11.59
C VAL A 350 -19.21 2.04 -12.18
N GLN A 351 -17.91 1.73 -12.28
CA GLN A 351 -16.89 2.48 -13.00
C GLN A 351 -15.97 1.48 -13.71
N ASN A 352 -15.48 1.82 -14.90
CA ASN A 352 -14.58 0.95 -15.66
C ASN A 352 -13.39 1.76 -16.16
N THR A 353 -12.18 1.25 -15.97
CA THR A 353 -10.96 1.87 -16.47
C THR A 353 -10.14 0.91 -17.32
N LEU A 354 -9.43 1.49 -18.29
CA LEU A 354 -8.37 0.83 -19.04
C LEU A 354 -7.08 1.61 -18.81
N GLY A 355 -5.98 0.91 -18.62
CA GLY A 355 -4.68 1.52 -18.40
C GLY A 355 -3.56 0.74 -19.05
N ALA A 356 -2.50 1.45 -19.40
CA ALA A 356 -1.21 0.86 -19.71
C ALA A 356 -0.10 1.67 -19.07
N ASP A 357 0.96 1.01 -18.65
CA ASP A 357 2.13 1.66 -18.08
C ASP A 357 3.42 1.12 -18.69
N TRP A 358 4.48 1.87 -18.46
CA TRP A 358 5.85 1.46 -18.70
C TRP A 358 6.68 1.75 -17.46
N VAL A 359 7.61 0.86 -17.17
CA VAL A 359 8.50 0.96 -16.02
C VAL A 359 9.94 0.70 -16.46
N VAL A 360 10.85 1.54 -15.98
CA VAL A 360 12.29 1.37 -16.10
C VAL A 360 12.91 1.35 -14.70
N LEU A 361 13.56 0.24 -14.34
CA LEU A 361 14.32 0.05 -13.11
C LEU A 361 15.78 0.45 -13.34
N PHE A 362 16.48 0.98 -12.33
CA PHE A 362 17.90 1.28 -12.45
C PHE A 362 18.74 0.84 -11.26
#